data_AF-A0A1C5K5N4-F1
#
_entry.id   AF-A0A1C5K5N4-F1
#
_cell.length_a   1.000
_cell.length_b   1.000
_cell.length_c   1.000
_cell.angle_alpha   90.00
_cell.angle_beta   90.00
_cell.angle_gamma   90.00
#
_symmetry.space_group_name_H-M   'P 1'
#
loop_
_entity.id
_entity.type
_entity.pdbx_description
1 polymer ?
#
loop_
_entity_poly.entity_id
_entity_poly.type
_entity_poly.pdbx_seq_one_letter_code
_entity_poly.pdbx_strand_id
1 'polypeptide(L)'
;MSTLGSFIWSIADQLRGPYRPNQYGNVILPLTILRRLDCILEPDRETVRELAAKYDNPNRLRIEVKKATGRPFYNTSNYSFANLLADADGLADNLADYIDRFSPDVDVFQYFDFKKEILALRDVS
;
A
#
# COMPACT_ATOMS: atom_id res chain seq x y z
N MET A 1 20.13 22.69 -7.33
CA MET A 1 19.12 22.30 -8.33
C MET A 1 19.00 20.78 -8.32
N SER A 2 17.78 20.29 -8.09
CA SER A 2 17.30 18.88 -8.17
C SER A 2 17.97 17.79 -7.30
N THR A 3 17.94 17.96 -5.97
CA THR A 3 18.20 16.87 -5.02
C THR A 3 17.22 15.69 -5.17
N LEU A 4 15.99 15.97 -5.60
CA LEU A 4 14.96 14.96 -5.84
C LEU A 4 15.27 14.08 -7.06
N GLY A 5 15.81 14.66 -8.14
CA GLY A 5 16.18 13.90 -9.34
C GLY A 5 17.29 12.88 -9.07
N SER A 6 18.33 13.29 -8.33
CA SER A 6 19.42 12.40 -7.93
C SER A 6 18.97 11.32 -6.94
N PHE A 7 18.05 11.63 -6.03
CA PHE A 7 17.48 10.66 -5.08
C PHE A 7 16.57 9.63 -5.77
N ILE A 8 15.73 10.07 -6.71
CA ILE A 8 14.91 9.16 -7.52
C ILE A 8 15.81 8.26 -8.37
N TRP A 9 16.89 8.80 -8.96
CA TRP A 9 17.84 7.99 -9.70
C TRP A 9 18.61 7.01 -8.82
N SER A 10 18.99 7.37 -7.59
CA SER A 10 19.65 6.42 -6.68
C SER A 10 18.75 5.26 -6.25
N ILE A 11 17.44 5.49 -6.07
CA ILE A 11 16.47 4.41 -5.83
C ILE A 11 16.32 3.54 -7.09
N ALA A 12 16.22 4.16 -8.27
CA ALA A 12 16.12 3.43 -9.52
C ALA A 12 17.42 2.67 -9.88
N ASP A 13 18.57 3.08 -9.35
CA ASP A 13 19.83 2.34 -9.42
C ASP A 13 19.85 1.14 -8.46
N GLN A 14 19.14 1.18 -7.32
CA GLN A 14 18.91 -0.01 -6.47
C GLN A 14 17.97 -1.02 -7.14
N LEU A 15 17.09 -0.58 -8.02
CA LEU A 15 16.27 -1.45 -8.87
C LEU A 15 17.03 -2.00 -10.09
N ARG A 16 18.25 -1.51 -10.39
CA ARG A 16 19.08 -2.04 -11.48
C ARG A 16 19.67 -3.39 -11.08
N GLY A 17 18.95 -4.42 -11.46
CA GLY A 17 19.36 -5.81 -11.41
C GLY A 17 18.27 -6.68 -12.04
N PRO A 18 17.15 -6.91 -11.32
CA PRO A 18 16.04 -7.74 -11.80
C PRO A 18 15.11 -7.05 -12.82
N TYR A 19 15.07 -5.71 -12.88
CA TYR A 19 14.10 -4.98 -13.71
C TYR A 19 14.76 -4.19 -14.85
N ARG A 20 14.16 -4.29 -16.05
CA ARG A 20 14.47 -3.42 -17.19
C ARG A 20 13.80 -2.04 -17.01
N PRO A 21 14.31 -0.97 -17.65
CA PRO A 21 13.72 0.37 -17.53
C PRO A 21 12.21 0.46 -17.85
N ASN A 22 11.72 -0.39 -18.75
CA ASN A 22 10.29 -0.48 -19.09
C ASN A 22 9.46 -1.23 -18.03
N GLN A 23 10.08 -1.96 -17.11
CA GLN A 23 9.42 -2.68 -16.02
C GLN A 23 9.35 -1.87 -14.72
N TYR A 24 10.10 -0.77 -14.61
CA TYR A 24 10.05 0.11 -13.43
C TYR A 24 8.64 0.65 -13.17
N GLY A 25 7.84 0.84 -14.23
CA GLY A 25 6.44 1.23 -14.10
C GLY A 25 5.60 0.25 -13.28
N ASN A 26 5.91 -1.05 -13.34
CA ASN A 26 5.17 -2.09 -12.62
C ASN A 26 5.39 -2.05 -11.11
N VAL A 27 6.46 -1.38 -10.65
CA VAL A 27 6.78 -1.25 -9.22
C VAL A 27 6.47 0.17 -8.72
N ILE A 28 6.91 1.19 -9.47
CA ILE A 28 6.78 2.59 -9.07
C ILE A 28 5.31 3.04 -9.08
N LEU A 29 4.51 2.63 -10.07
CA LEU A 29 3.10 3.03 -10.15
C LEU A 29 2.27 2.48 -8.99
N PRO A 30 2.27 1.17 -8.68
CA PRO A 30 1.52 0.69 -7.53
C PRO A 30 2.04 1.27 -6.20
N LEU A 31 3.35 1.48 -6.03
CA LEU A 31 3.87 2.15 -4.81
C LEU A 31 3.39 3.60 -4.68
N THR A 32 3.37 4.36 -5.76
CA THR A 32 2.89 5.77 -5.74
C THR A 32 1.39 5.85 -5.51
N ILE A 33 0.61 4.95 -6.11
CA ILE A 33 -0.83 4.80 -5.84
C ILE A 33 -1.05 4.44 -4.37
N LEU A 34 -0.31 3.45 -3.85
CA LEU A 34 -0.40 3.01 -2.47
C LEU A 34 -0.13 4.13 -1.48
N ARG A 35 0.94 4.91 -1.70
CA ARG A 35 1.24 6.08 -0.86
C ARG A 35 0.12 7.13 -0.92
N ARG A 36 -0.44 7.38 -2.10
CA ARG A 36 -1.56 8.32 -2.25
C ARG A 36 -2.81 7.85 -1.50
N LEU A 37 -3.15 6.57 -1.61
CA LEU A 37 -4.29 5.99 -0.89
C LEU A 37 -4.09 6.03 0.62
N ASP A 38 -2.89 5.72 1.11
CA ASP A 38 -2.55 5.81 2.53
C ASP A 38 -2.73 7.24 3.08
N CYS A 39 -2.22 8.27 2.37
CA CYS A 39 -2.43 9.66 2.78
C CYS A 39 -3.91 10.06 2.82
N ILE A 40 -4.73 9.50 1.91
CA ILE A 40 -6.17 9.77 1.88
C ILE A 40 -6.88 9.14 3.09
N LEU A 41 -6.43 7.96 3.53
CA LEU A 41 -7.03 7.22 4.65
C LEU A 41 -6.47 7.64 6.02
N GLU A 42 -5.31 8.28 6.06
CA GLU A 42 -4.65 8.73 7.28
C GLU A 42 -5.56 9.42 8.31
N PRO A 43 -6.41 10.40 7.96
CA PRO A 43 -7.29 11.06 8.94
C PRO A 43 -8.42 10.16 9.48
N ASP A 44 -8.77 9.08 8.78
CA ASP A 44 -9.91 8.22 9.11
C ASP A 44 -9.49 6.84 9.64
N ARG A 45 -8.19 6.62 9.78
CA ARG A 45 -7.60 5.29 10.02
C ARG A 45 -8.08 4.67 11.33
N GLU A 46 -8.11 5.44 12.41
CA GLU A 46 -8.59 4.97 13.72
C GLU A 46 -10.08 4.64 13.67
N THR A 47 -10.89 5.53 13.10
CA THR A 47 -12.33 5.32 12.89
C THR A 47 -12.61 4.02 12.12
N VAL A 48 -11.88 3.76 11.03
CA VAL A 48 -12.07 2.54 10.23
C VAL A 48 -11.68 1.29 11.04
N ARG A 49 -10.61 1.34 11.84
CA ARG A 49 -10.17 0.22 12.68
C ARG A 49 -11.17 -0.10 13.78
N GLU A 50 -11.71 0.91 14.44
CA GLU A 50 -12.77 0.74 15.45
C GLU A 50 -14.04 0.12 14.84
N LEU A 51 -14.43 0.59 13.65
CA LEU A 51 -15.57 0.01 12.92
C LEU A 51 -15.28 -1.43 12.48
N ALA A 52 -14.07 -1.73 12.03
CA ALA A 52 -13.66 -3.08 11.65
C ALA A 52 -13.66 -4.04 12.85
N ALA A 53 -13.27 -3.58 14.04
CA ALA A 53 -13.36 -4.37 15.28
C ALA A 53 -14.80 -4.60 15.75
N LYS A 54 -15.74 -3.72 15.35
CA LYS A 54 -17.16 -3.80 15.72
C LYS A 54 -18.00 -4.61 14.74
N TYR A 55 -17.61 -4.65 13.47
CA TYR A 55 -18.41 -5.24 12.39
C TYR A 55 -17.59 -6.27 11.60
N ASP A 56 -17.76 -7.55 11.92
CA ASP A 56 -17.15 -8.64 11.16
C ASP A 56 -17.76 -8.83 9.76
N ASN A 57 -18.99 -8.34 9.54
CA ASN A 57 -19.66 -8.46 8.25
C ASN A 57 -19.12 -7.38 7.27
N PRO A 58 -18.46 -7.76 6.15
CA PRO A 58 -17.84 -6.80 5.22
C PRO A 58 -18.82 -5.82 4.58
N ASN A 59 -20.05 -6.26 4.29
CA ASN A 59 -21.07 -5.41 3.70
C ASN A 59 -21.54 -4.34 4.69
N ARG A 60 -21.65 -4.71 5.97
CA ARG A 60 -22.02 -3.77 7.04
C ARG A 60 -20.89 -2.80 7.33
N LEU A 61 -19.66 -3.30 7.42
CA LEU A 61 -18.46 -2.48 7.60
C LEU A 61 -18.38 -1.39 6.51
N ARG A 62 -18.55 -1.77 5.23
CA ARG A 62 -18.55 -0.84 4.10
C ARG A 62 -19.58 0.29 4.25
N ILE A 63 -20.80 -0.03 4.66
CA ILE A 63 -21.87 0.97 4.85
C ILE A 63 -21.50 1.93 5.99
N GLU A 64 -21.04 1.40 7.11
CA GLU A 64 -20.74 2.20 8.31
C GLU A 64 -19.50 3.08 8.12
N VAL A 65 -18.47 2.55 7.46
CA VAL A 65 -17.29 3.33 7.05
C VAL A 65 -17.69 4.47 6.11
N LYS A 66 -18.52 4.20 5.10
CA LYS A 66 -18.99 5.23 4.17
C LYS A 66 -19.81 6.32 4.88
N LYS A 67 -20.61 5.96 5.88
CA LYS A 67 -21.35 6.92 6.71
C LYS A 67 -20.43 7.77 7.58
N ALA A 68 -19.43 7.16 8.20
CA ALA A 68 -18.52 7.83 9.13
C ALA A 68 -17.50 8.74 8.44
N THR A 69 -16.96 8.28 7.30
CA THR A 69 -15.82 8.92 6.62
C THR A 69 -16.21 9.60 5.31
N GLY A 70 -17.39 9.30 4.76
CA GLY A 70 -17.80 9.72 3.42
C GLY A 70 -17.05 9.01 2.28
N ARG A 71 -16.12 8.10 2.58
CA ARG A 71 -15.24 7.49 1.58
C ARG A 71 -15.85 6.25 0.93
N PRO A 72 -15.58 6.02 -0.37
CA PRO A 72 -16.04 4.81 -1.06
C PRO A 72 -15.11 3.61 -0.84
N PHE A 73 -13.93 3.81 -0.26
CA PHE A 73 -12.94 2.77 0.01
C PHE A 73 -12.32 2.95 1.40
N TYR A 74 -11.71 1.89 1.91
CA TYR A 74 -11.05 1.89 3.22
C TYR A 74 -9.96 0.83 3.32
N ASN A 75 -9.17 0.88 4.38
CA ASN A 75 -8.18 -0.14 4.72
C ASN A 75 -8.32 -0.51 6.20
N THR A 76 -8.37 -1.81 6.49
CA THR A 76 -8.59 -2.35 7.84
C THR A 76 -7.32 -2.81 8.54
N SER A 77 -6.15 -2.63 7.92
CA SER A 77 -4.88 -3.08 8.47
C SER A 77 -4.50 -2.27 9.71
N ASN A 78 -3.83 -2.95 10.63
CA ASN A 78 -3.15 -2.31 11.76
C ASN A 78 -1.86 -1.59 11.31
N TYR A 79 -1.41 -1.85 10.09
CA TYR A 79 -0.30 -1.15 9.49
C TYR A 79 -0.70 0.22 8.91
N SER A 80 0.28 1.10 8.82
CA SER A 80 0.29 2.39 8.15
C SER A 80 1.65 2.52 7.45
N PHE A 81 1.78 3.36 6.43
CA PHE A 81 3.09 3.53 5.78
C PHE A 81 4.20 3.96 6.74
N ALA A 82 3.87 4.68 7.81
CA ALA A 82 4.83 5.09 8.83
C ALA A 82 5.32 3.91 9.68
N ASN A 83 4.44 2.98 10.07
CA ASN A 83 4.81 1.84 10.91
C ASN A 83 5.32 0.63 10.11
N LEU A 84 4.96 0.50 8.83
CA LEU A 84 5.47 -0.53 7.93
C LEU A 84 7.00 -0.48 7.84
N LEU A 85 7.55 0.73 7.82
CA LEU A 85 8.99 0.96 7.73
C LEU A 85 9.74 0.69 9.04
N ALA A 86 9.05 0.42 10.15
CA ALA A 86 9.66 0.19 11.46
C ALA A 86 10.23 -1.24 11.62
N ASP A 87 9.75 -2.19 10.82
CA ASP A 87 10.21 -3.58 10.80
C ASP A 87 10.73 -3.93 9.40
N ALA A 88 12.05 -3.79 9.22
CA ALA A 88 12.71 -4.02 7.94
C ALA A 88 12.72 -5.51 7.55
N ASP A 89 12.83 -6.42 8.52
CA ASP A 89 12.94 -7.86 8.27
C ASP A 89 11.58 -8.45 7.84
N GLY A 90 10.48 -7.94 8.39
CA GLY A 90 9.10 -8.35 8.04
C GLY A 90 8.43 -7.49 6.97
N LEU A 91 9.13 -6.52 6.36
CA LEU A 91 8.52 -5.48 5.52
C LEU A 91 7.67 -6.04 4.37
N ALA A 92 8.15 -7.09 3.69
CA ALA A 92 7.44 -7.70 2.57
C ALA A 92 6.08 -8.29 2.99
N ASP A 93 6.06 -9.02 4.11
CA ASP A 93 4.86 -9.66 4.64
C ASP A 93 3.89 -8.62 5.21
N ASN A 94 4.41 -7.62 5.93
CA ASN A 94 3.62 -6.51 6.48
C ASN A 94 2.97 -5.69 5.34
N LEU A 95 3.72 -5.43 4.26
CA LEU A 95 3.20 -4.71 3.08
C LEU A 95 2.15 -5.55 2.33
N ALA A 96 2.35 -6.86 2.23
CA ALA A 96 1.37 -7.76 1.63
C ALA A 96 0.05 -7.80 2.42
N ASP A 97 0.09 -7.90 3.76
CA ASP A 97 -1.12 -7.76 4.60
C ASP A 97 -1.77 -6.39 4.42
N TYR A 98 -0.97 -5.32 4.41
CA TYR A 98 -1.51 -3.97 4.23
C TYR A 98 -2.31 -3.84 2.93
N ILE A 99 -1.81 -4.43 1.83
CA ILE A 99 -2.51 -4.42 0.53
C ILE A 99 -3.78 -5.28 0.58
N ASP A 100 -3.75 -6.43 1.26
CA ASP A 100 -4.91 -7.34 1.37
C ASP A 100 -6.07 -6.78 2.19
N ARG A 101 -5.77 -5.83 3.06
CA ARG A 101 -6.75 -5.22 3.96
C ARG A 101 -7.50 -4.04 3.35
N PHE A 102 -7.21 -3.68 2.10
CA PHE A 102 -8.04 -2.73 1.36
C PHE A 102 -9.44 -3.30 1.09
N SER A 103 -10.42 -2.40 1.02
CA SER A 103 -11.77 -2.78 0.62
C SER A 103 -11.79 -3.28 -0.83
N PRO A 104 -12.77 -4.11 -1.22
CA PRO A 104 -12.88 -4.63 -2.59
C PRO A 104 -12.98 -3.55 -3.67
N ASP A 105 -13.28 -2.30 -3.30
CA ASP A 105 -13.32 -1.15 -4.20
C ASP A 105 -11.92 -0.73 -4.69
N VAL A 106 -10.83 -1.27 -4.11
CA VAL A 106 -9.44 -1.05 -4.53
C VAL A 106 -8.86 -2.35 -5.09
N ASP A 107 -9.03 -2.58 -6.39
CA ASP A 107 -8.54 -3.76 -7.12
C ASP A 107 -7.28 -3.50 -7.95
N VAL A 108 -6.85 -2.23 -8.03
CA VAL A 108 -5.72 -1.77 -8.85
C VAL A 108 -4.43 -2.59 -8.65
N PHE A 109 -4.14 -3.01 -7.43
CA PHE A 109 -2.94 -3.78 -7.10
C PHE A 109 -2.93 -5.18 -7.73
N GLN A 110 -4.10 -5.75 -8.02
CA GLN A 110 -4.22 -7.05 -8.69
C GLN A 110 -3.83 -6.94 -10.16
N TYR A 111 -4.18 -5.84 -10.85
CA TYR A 111 -3.78 -5.61 -12.24
C TYR A 111 -2.27 -5.42 -12.41
N PHE A 112 -1.61 -4.87 -11.39
CA PHE A 112 -0.15 -4.74 -11.36
C PHE A 112 0.57 -6.01 -10.87
N ASP A 113 -0.17 -7.05 -10.47
CA ASP A 113 0.38 -8.25 -9.83
C ASP A 113 1.34 -7.92 -8.68
N PHE A 114 1.00 -6.85 -7.93
CA PHE A 114 1.98 -6.13 -7.12
C PHE A 114 2.57 -6.97 -5.99
N LYS A 115 1.82 -7.97 -5.49
CA LYS A 115 2.33 -8.94 -4.52
C LYS A 115 3.51 -9.75 -5.04
N LYS A 116 3.49 -10.14 -6.32
CA LYS A 116 4.63 -10.86 -6.91
C LYS A 116 5.85 -9.95 -6.99
N GLU A 117 5.64 -8.67 -7.31
CA GLU A 117 6.73 -7.69 -7.33
C GLU A 117 7.31 -7.46 -5.92
N ILE A 118 6.48 -7.45 -4.87
CA ILE A 118 6.97 -7.37 -3.48
C ILE A 118 7.87 -8.56 -3.11
N LEU A 119 7.47 -9.78 -3.49
CA LEU A 119 8.28 -10.98 -3.25
C LEU A 119 9.59 -10.94 -4.05
N ALA A 120 9.53 -10.53 -5.32
CA ALA A 120 10.71 -10.37 -6.15
C ALA A 120 11.70 -9.34 -5.58
N LEU A 121 11.22 -8.23 -5.01
CA LEU A 121 12.05 -7.24 -4.34
C LEU A 121 12.71 -7.78 -3.07
N ARG A 122 12.00 -8.61 -2.29
CA ARG A 122 12.56 -9.27 -1.10
C ARG A 122 13.73 -10.18 -1.46
N ASP A 123 13.59 -10.98 -2.50
CA ASP A 123 14.62 -11.95 -2.90
C ASP A 123 15.88 -11.32 -3.51
N VAL A 124 15.84 -10.00 -3.79
CA VAL A 124 16.94 -9.21 -4.39
C VAL A 124 17.70 -8.39 -3.32
N SER A 125 17.11 -8.21 -2.14
CA SER A 125 17.64 -7.42 -1.02
C SER A 125 18.52 -8.25 -0.09
#